data_AF-C1MGX1-F1
#
_entry.id   AF-C1MGX1-F1
#
_cell.length_a   1.000
_cell.length_b   1.000
_cell.length_c   1.000
_cell.angle_alpha   90.00
_cell.angle_beta   90.00
_cell.angle_gamma   90.00
#
_symmetry.space_group_name_H-M   'P 1'
#
loop_
_entity.id
_entity.type
_entity.pdbx_description
1 polymer ?
#
loop_
_entity_poly.entity_id
_entity_poly.type
_entity_poly.pdbx_seq_one_letter_code
_entity_poly.pdbx_strand_id
1 'polypeptide(L)' 'MPFVHVAWLPKACRTPEIRKEVASAIIKAVTAVKGAEITPDKVVVRFSEAVDGFALPPGHTHENVDQPVAKK' A
#
# COMPACT_ATOMS: atom_id res chain seq x y z
N MET A 1 6.25 -13.39 -4.41
CA MET A 1 7.10 -12.20 -4.17
C MET A 1 6.25 -10.96 -4.37
N PRO A 2 5.71 -10.35 -3.29
CA PRO A 2 4.87 -9.16 -3.40
C PRO A 2 5.65 -7.94 -3.86
N PHE A 3 5.11 -7.23 -4.86
CA PHE A 3 5.57 -5.92 -5.29
C PHE A 3 4.49 -4.90 -4.95
N VAL A 4 4.77 -4.00 -4.01
CA VAL A 4 3.83 -2.96 -3.57
C VAL A 4 4.30 -1.63 -4.11
N HIS A 5 3.43 -0.98 -4.89
CA HIS A 5 3.66 0.37 -5.38
C HIS A 5 2.78 1.35 -4.63
N VAL A 6 3.40 2.31 -3.95
CA VAL A 6 2.72 3.40 -3.26
C VAL A 6 2.81 4.64 -4.13
N ALA A 7 1.67 5.06 -4.68
CA ALA A 7 1.53 6.33 -5.39
C ALA A 7 0.86 7.34 -4.45
N TRP A 8 1.52 8.47 -4.20
CA TRP A 8 1.07 9.46 -3.20
C TRP A 8 0.96 10.88 -3.76
N LEU A 9 0.18 11.75 -3.14
CA LEU A 9 0.10 13.14 -3.57
C LEU A 9 1.37 13.92 -3.20
N PRO A 10 1.82 14.89 -4.01
CA PRO A 10 3.05 15.66 -3.80
C PRO A 10 2.90 16.60 -2.59
N LYS A 11 3.02 16.05 -1.38
CA LYS A 11 3.01 16.71 -0.05
C LYS A 11 3.08 15.68 1.08
N ALA A 12 2.48 14.51 0.91
CA ALA A 12 2.55 13.44 1.89
C ALA A 12 3.98 12.89 1.98
N CYS A 13 4.52 12.77 3.20
CA CYS A 13 5.70 11.97 3.51
C CYS A 13 7.01 12.38 2.77
N ARG A 14 7.27 13.67 2.61
CA ARG A 14 8.43 14.21 1.85
C ARG A 14 9.82 13.75 2.30
N THR A 15 9.96 13.19 3.50
CA THR A 15 11.27 12.85 4.05
C THR A 15 11.61 11.36 3.87
N PRO A 16 12.89 11.01 3.66
CA PRO A 16 13.34 9.62 3.61
C PRO A 16 12.94 8.80 4.84
N GLU A 17 12.88 9.41 6.02
CA GLU A 17 12.53 8.77 7.30
C GLU A 17 11.08 8.28 7.26
N ILE A 18 10.15 9.14 6.84
CA ILE A 18 8.74 8.77 6.73
C ILE A 18 8.54 7.70 5.65
N ARG A 19 9.26 7.75 4.52
CA ARG A 19 9.23 6.67 3.51
C ARG A 19 9.65 5.33 4.11
N LYS A 20 10.67 5.33 4.95
CA LYS A 20 11.16 4.13 5.64
C LYS A 20 10.13 3.58 6.62
N GLU A 21 9.49 4.45 7.40
CA GLU A 21 8.42 4.06 8.34
C GLU A 21 7.24 3.42 7.60
N VAL A 22 6.78 4.04 6.52
CA VAL A 22 5.69 3.52 5.68
C VAL A 22 6.07 2.17 5.06
N ALA A 23 7.27 2.05 4.49
CA ALA A 23 7.73 0.77 3.92
C ALA A 23 7.77 -0.33 4.99
N SER A 24 8.25 -0.02 6.20
CA SER A 24 8.27 -0.98 7.31
C SER A 24 6.87 -1.45 7.71
N ALA A 25 5.91 -0.53 7.79
CA ALA A 25 4.52 -0.86 8.09
C ALA A 25 3.90 -1.77 7.02
N ILE A 26 4.13 -1.47 5.73
CA ILE A 26 3.65 -2.29 4.61
C ILE A 26 4.23 -3.69 4.65
N ILE A 27 5.56 -3.82 4.80
CA ILE A 27 6.23 -5.13 4.86
C ILE A 27 5.66 -5.96 6.02
N LYS A 28 5.48 -5.35 7.20
CA LYS A 28 4.89 -6.01 8.37
C LYS A 28 3.46 -6.48 8.10
N ALA A 29 2.63 -5.66 7.46
CA ALA A 29 1.24 -6.03 7.15
C ALA A 29 1.18 -7.18 6.16
N VAL A 30 1.95 -7.11 5.07
CA VAL A 30 1.96 -8.13 4.01
C VAL A 30 2.50 -9.47 4.53
N THR A 31 3.51 -9.45 5.40
CA THR A 31 4.10 -10.66 5.99
C THR A 31 3.27 -11.26 7.13
N ALA A 32 2.31 -10.50 7.70
CA ALA A 32 1.41 -11.01 8.74
C ALA A 32 0.38 -12.03 8.21
N VAL A 33 0.15 -12.06 6.89
CA VAL A 33 -0.77 -13.00 6.24
C VAL A 33 -0.10 -14.37 6.09
N LYS A 34 -0.19 -15.19 7.15
CA LYS A 34 0.50 -16.50 7.22
C LYS A 34 0.17 -17.44 6.06
N GLY A 35 -1.08 -17.41 5.57
CA GLY A 35 -1.52 -18.25 4.45
C GLY A 35 -0.95 -17.85 3.08
N ALA A 36 -0.27 -16.71 2.99
CA ALA A 36 0.36 -16.25 1.74
C ALA A 36 1.84 -16.66 1.62
N GLU A 37 2.43 -17.25 2.67
CA GLU A 37 3.81 -17.75 2.69
C GLU A 37 4.87 -16.71 2.26
N ILE A 38 4.68 -15.46 2.67
CA ILE A 38 5.54 -14.33 2.29
C ILE A 38 6.64 -14.13 3.34
N THR A 39 7.89 -14.14 2.90
CA THR A 39 9.03 -13.74 3.74
C THR A 39 9.40 -12.26 3.52
N PRO A 40 9.88 -11.54 4.55
CA PRO A 40 10.17 -10.11 4.44
C PRO A 40 11.21 -9.76 3.36
N ASP A 41 12.19 -10.62 3.11
CA ASP A 41 13.23 -10.44 2.09
C ASP A 41 12.71 -10.52 0.65
N LYS A 42 11.44 -10.95 0.47
CA LYS A 42 10.77 -11.08 -0.82
C LYS A 42 9.69 -10.03 -1.04
N VAL A 43 9.69 -8.94 -0.26
CA VAL A 43 8.76 -7.82 -0.43
C VAL A 43 9.51 -6.61 -0.96
N VAL A 44 9.03 -6.04 -2.06
CA VAL A 44 9.56 -4.79 -2.61
C VAL A 44 8.51 -3.70 -2.46
N VAL A 45 8.89 -2.58 -1.84
CA VAL A 45 8.04 -1.38 -1.72
C VAL A 45 8.67 -0.25 -2.54
N ARG A 46 7.95 0.22 -3.56
CA ARG A 46 8.35 1.35 -4.41
C ARG A 46 7.44 2.55 -4.15
N PHE A 47 8.00 3.75 -4.18
CA PHE A 47 7.26 5.00 -4.06
C PHE A 47 7.26 5.77 -5.39
N SER A 48 6.13 6.36 -5.74
CA SER A 48 6.00 7.34 -6.82
C SER A 48 5.08 8.50 -6.43
N GLU A 49 5.26 9.63 -7.10
CA GLU A 49 4.36 10.79 -6.98
C GLU A 49 3.20 10.64 -7.95
N ALA A 50 1.98 10.57 -7.39
CA ALA A 50 0.74 10.69 -8.12
C ALA A 50 0.44 12.18 -8.30
N VAL A 51 0.42 12.63 -9.55
CA VAL A 51 -0.11 13.95 -9.90
C VAL A 51 -1.64 13.89 -9.72
N ASP A 52 -2.21 14.87 -9.01
CA ASP A 52 -3.64 14.93 -8.64
C ASP A 52 -4.57 14.46 -9.78
N GLY A 53 -5.44 13.48 -9.50
CA GLY A 53 -6.49 13.10 -10.46
C GLY A 53 -6.96 11.64 -10.46
N PHE A 54 -6.37 10.73 -9.68
CA PHE A 54 -6.82 9.33 -9.69
C PHE A 54 -7.98 9.11 -8.71
N ALA A 55 -9.21 9.03 -9.22
CA ALA A 55 -10.34 8.56 -8.43
C ALA A 55 -10.12 7.09 -8.04
N LEU A 56 -10.15 6.79 -6.74
CA LEU A 56 -10.03 5.42 -6.26
C LEU A 56 -11.29 4.62 -6.67
N PRO A 57 -11.14 3.37 -7.14
CA PRO A 57 -12.29 2.49 -7.33
C PRO A 57 -13.06 2.31 -6.00
N PRO A 58 -14.39 2.07 -6.04
CA PRO A 58 -15.16 1.72 -4.85
C PRO A 58 -14.50 0.55 -4.07
N GLY A 59 -14.51 0.60 -2.74
CA GLY A 59 -13.92 -0.46 -1.88
C GLY A 59 -12.45 -0.28 -1.48
N HIS A 60 -11.78 0.83 -1.86
CA HIS A 60 -10.35 1.06 -1.59
C HIS A 60 -10.08 2.17 -0.58
N THR A 61 -11.08 2.52 0.23
CA THR A 61 -10.97 3.55 1.26
C THR A 61 -11.18 2.92 2.64
N HIS A 62 -10.74 3.60 3.70
CA HIS A 62 -10.98 3.16 5.09
C HIS A 62 -12.47 3.01 5.43
N GLU A 63 -13.37 3.61 4.65
CA GLU A 63 -14.82 3.53 4.85
C GLU A 63 -15.45 2.25 4.26
N ASN A 64 -14.76 1.57 3.34
CA ASN A 64 -15.35 0.47 2.56
C ASN A 64 -14.41 -0.71 2.26
N VAL A 65 -13.18 -0.71 2.77
CA VAL A 65 -12.22 -1.82 2.59
C VAL A 65 -12.71 -3.15 3.17
N ASP A 66 -13.52 -3.08 4.23
CA ASP A 66 -14.13 -4.25 4.88
C ASP A 66 -15.47 -4.65 4.26
N GLN A 67 -15.97 -3.88 3.28
CA GLN A 67 -17.23 -4.18 2.63
C GLN A 67 -17.03 -5.25 1.53
N PRO A 68 -18.00 -6.16 1.35
CA PRO A 68 -17.92 -7.15 0.28
C PRO A 68 -17.88 -6.45 -1.09
N VAL A 69 -17.01 -6.93 -1.98
CA VAL A 69 -16.87 -6.40 -3.35
C VAL A 69 -18.20 -6.51 -4.08
N ALA A 70 -18.77 -5.37 -4.48
CA ALA A 70 -19.99 -5.33 -5.27
C ALA A 70 -19.76 -6.01 -6.63
N LYS A 71 -20.42 -7.14 -6.85
CA LYS A 71 -20.42 -7.81 -8.16
C LYS A 71 -21.38 -7.06 -9.09
N LYS A 72 -20.86 -6.55 -10.21
CA LYS A 72 -21.68 -6.08 -11.33
C LYS A 72 -22.29 -7.25 -12.07
#